data_AF-A0A1T5LMU5-F1
#
_entry.id   AF-A0A1T5LMU5-F1
#
_cell.length_a   1.000
_cell.length_b   1.000
_cell.length_c   1.000
_cell.angle_alpha   90.00
_cell.angle_beta   90.00
_cell.angle_gamma   90.00
#
_symmetry.space_group_name_H-M   'P 1'
#
loop_
_entity.id
_entity.type
_entity.pdbx_description
1 polymer ?
#
loop_
_entity_poly.entity_id
_entity_poly.type
_entity_poly.pdbx_seq_one_letter_code
_entity_poly.pdbx_strand_id
1 'polypeptide(L)'
;MNQAARAFIQPAFKTRQELEAMITEMDRKLDVLYQNANALSRPIIWANLTNAVLKLLAPEDQEYAYERLYSLFKSHQQRSGNATPTVSADRSAERSPQ
;
A
#
# COMPACT_ATOMS: atom_id res chain seq x y z
N MET A 1 -7.32 23.29 -45.91
CA MET A 1 -7.72 23.42 -44.48
C MET A 1 -8.19 22.06 -44.00
N ASN A 2 -7.48 21.43 -43.07
CA ASN A 2 -8.00 20.30 -42.29
C ASN A 2 -7.30 20.33 -40.93
N GLN A 3 -7.87 21.15 -40.04
CA GLN A 3 -7.42 21.41 -38.67
C GLN A 3 -8.42 20.79 -37.68
N ALA A 4 -8.97 19.62 -38.01
CA ALA A 4 -9.97 18.94 -37.21
C ALA A 4 -9.34 17.72 -36.51
N ALA A 5 -9.54 17.67 -35.19
CA ALA A 5 -9.28 16.54 -34.30
C ALA A 5 -7.82 16.29 -33.86
N ARG A 6 -7.17 17.32 -33.30
CA ARG A 6 -6.41 17.06 -32.07
C ARG A 6 -7.42 16.91 -30.94
N ALA A 7 -7.99 15.71 -30.79
CA ALA A 7 -8.59 15.33 -29.53
C ALA A 7 -7.47 15.47 -28.49
N PHE A 8 -7.54 16.52 -27.68
CA PHE A 8 -6.79 16.57 -26.44
C PHE A 8 -7.30 15.39 -25.62
N ILE A 9 -6.63 14.25 -25.75
CA ILE A 9 -6.71 13.18 -24.76
C ILE A 9 -6.09 13.81 -23.52
N GLN A 10 -6.87 14.57 -22.76
CA GLN A 10 -6.51 14.88 -21.41
C GLN A 10 -6.63 13.56 -20.66
N PRO A 11 -5.54 12.98 -20.16
CA PRO A 11 -5.66 11.89 -19.22
C PRO A 11 -6.48 12.46 -18.06
N ALA A 12 -7.55 11.76 -17.67
CA ALA A 12 -8.36 12.13 -16.52
C ALA A 12 -7.54 11.87 -15.26
N PHE A 13 -6.52 12.69 -15.04
CA PHE A 13 -5.70 12.65 -13.84
C PHE A 13 -6.54 13.06 -12.66
N LYS A 14 -6.23 12.46 -11.52
CA LYS A 14 -6.81 12.85 -10.24
C LYS A 14 -6.17 14.14 -9.79
N THR A 15 -6.97 15.01 -9.19
CA THR A 15 -6.45 16.15 -8.45
C THR A 15 -5.61 15.66 -7.27
N ARG A 16 -4.69 16.51 -6.77
CA ARG A 16 -3.90 16.19 -5.57
C ARG A 16 -4.75 15.72 -4.38
N GLN A 17 -5.91 16.33 -4.16
CA GLN A 17 -6.82 15.94 -3.08
C GLN A 17 -7.41 14.54 -3.29
N GLU A 18 -7.78 14.20 -4.53
CA GLU A 18 -8.24 12.85 -4.85
C GLU A 18 -7.10 11.82 -4.74
N LEU A 19 -5.88 12.16 -5.14
CA LEU A 19 -4.71 11.30 -4.97
C LEU A 19 -4.44 11.01 -3.50
N GLU A 20 -4.50 12.02 -2.63
CA GLU A 20 -4.31 11.84 -1.18
C GLU A 20 -5.43 10.96 -0.58
N ALA A 21 -6.68 11.16 -1.01
CA ALA A 21 -7.79 10.31 -0.60
C ALA A 21 -7.58 8.85 -1.05
N MET A 22 -7.09 8.64 -2.27
CA MET A 22 -6.76 7.31 -2.78
C MET A 22 -5.62 6.64 -2.02
N ILE A 23 -4.56 7.38 -1.68
CA ILE A 23 -3.43 6.87 -0.91
C ILE A 23 -3.86 6.54 0.53
N THR A 24 -4.72 7.37 1.13
CA THR A 24 -5.32 7.10 2.44
C THR A 24 -6.17 5.83 2.44
N GLU A 25 -6.97 5.64 1.39
CA GLU A 25 -7.78 4.43 1.23
C GLU A 25 -6.90 3.19 0.96
N MET A 26 -5.80 3.35 0.23
CA MET A 26 -4.79 2.31 0.04
C MET A 26 -4.19 1.88 1.38
N ASP A 27 -3.86 2.80 2.29
CA ASP A 27 -3.34 2.48 3.62
C ASP A 27 -4.33 1.60 4.42
N ARG A 28 -5.60 2.00 4.48
CA ARG A 28 -6.66 1.24 5.17
C ARG A 28 -6.83 -0.16 4.59
N LYS A 29 -6.82 -0.27 3.25
CA LYS A 29 -6.92 -1.58 2.57
C LYS A 29 -5.71 -2.45 2.86
N LEU A 30 -4.52 -1.88 2.87
CA LEU A 30 -3.29 -2.60 3.20
C LEU A 30 -3.28 -3.08 4.65
N ASP A 31 -3.74 -2.27 5.60
CA ASP A 31 -3.86 -2.67 7.01
C ASP A 31 -4.77 -3.90 7.15
N VAL A 32 -5.97 -3.87 6.55
CA VAL A 32 -6.91 -5.00 6.58
C VAL A 32 -6.35 -6.22 5.84
N LEU A 33 -5.76 -6.02 4.66
CA LEU A 33 -5.24 -7.11 3.87
C LEU A 33 -4.03 -7.76 4.55
N TYR A 34 -3.09 -7.00 5.12
CA TYR A 34 -1.89 -7.56 5.74
C TYR A 34 -2.16 -8.36 7.01
N GLN A 35 -3.27 -8.09 7.70
CA GLN A 35 -3.76 -8.94 8.80
C GLN A 35 -4.19 -10.33 8.32
N ASN A 36 -4.72 -10.43 7.10
CA ASN A 36 -5.29 -11.67 6.54
C ASN A 36 -4.40 -12.34 5.48
N ALA A 37 -3.45 -11.61 4.92
CA ALA A 37 -2.61 -12.03 3.80
C ALA A 37 -1.32 -12.69 4.30
N ASN A 38 -0.97 -13.81 3.65
CA ASN A 38 0.34 -14.43 3.86
C ASN A 38 1.47 -13.49 3.43
N ALA A 39 2.66 -13.66 4.02
CA ALA A 39 3.82 -12.80 3.76
C ALA A 39 4.21 -12.74 2.27
N LEU A 40 4.02 -13.84 1.53
CA LEU A 40 4.37 -13.97 0.11
C LEU A 40 3.49 -13.10 -0.82
N SER A 41 2.25 -12.82 -0.42
CA SER A 41 1.31 -12.02 -1.22
C SER A 41 1.42 -10.52 -0.98
N ARG A 42 2.05 -10.07 0.11
CA ARG A 42 2.17 -8.65 0.48
C ARG A 42 2.86 -7.80 -0.60
N PRO A 43 3.99 -8.22 -1.20
CA PRO A 43 4.65 -7.44 -2.25
C PRO A 43 3.77 -7.27 -3.50
N ILE A 44 2.99 -8.29 -3.85
CA ILE A 44 2.09 -8.26 -5.01
C ILE A 44 0.94 -7.28 -4.78
N ILE A 45 0.31 -7.33 -3.60
CA ILE A 45 -0.77 -6.41 -3.21
C ILE A 45 -0.25 -4.97 -3.23
N TRP A 46 0.92 -4.72 -2.64
CA TRP A 46 1.57 -3.41 -2.64
C TRP A 46 1.81 -2.88 -4.07
N ALA A 47 2.42 -3.70 -4.93
CA ALA A 47 2.72 -3.32 -6.30
C ALA A 47 1.46 -2.97 -7.11
N ASN A 48 0.38 -3.76 -6.96
CA ASN A 48 -0.88 -3.53 -7.66
C ASN A 48 -1.53 -2.21 -7.25
N LEU A 49 -1.58 -1.91 -5.95
CA LEU A 49 -2.17 -0.67 -5.44
C LEU A 49 -1.32 0.56 -5.81
N THR A 50 0.00 0.44 -5.73
CA THR A 50 0.95 1.48 -6.16
C THR A 50 0.75 1.80 -7.65
N ASN A 51 0.66 0.78 -8.51
CA ASN A 51 0.44 0.97 -9.94
C ASN A 51 -0.90 1.65 -10.24
N ALA A 52 -1.95 1.39 -9.46
CA ALA A 52 -3.23 2.06 -9.61
C ALA A 52 -3.13 3.57 -9.33
N VAL A 53 -2.37 3.98 -8.30
CA VAL A 53 -2.11 5.40 -8.00
C VAL A 53 -1.31 6.05 -9.13
N LEU A 54 -0.22 5.41 -9.58
CA LEU A 54 0.65 5.96 -10.62
C LEU A 54 -0.04 6.15 -11.97
N LYS A 55 -1.04 5.32 -12.32
CA LYS A 55 -1.83 5.47 -13.55
C LYS A 55 -2.76 6.69 -13.55
N LEU A 56 -3.10 7.20 -12.37
CA LEU A 56 -4.04 8.30 -12.19
C LEU A 56 -3.34 9.60 -11.79
N LEU A 57 -2.02 9.56 -11.67
CA LEU A 57 -1.16 10.63 -11.23
C LEU A 57 -0.93 11.65 -12.35
N ALA A 58 -1.20 12.92 -12.06
CA ALA A 58 -0.76 14.03 -12.91
C ALA A 58 0.77 14.17 -12.85
N PRO A 59 1.46 14.50 -13.95
CA PRO A 59 2.92 14.65 -13.97
C PRO A 59 3.47 15.61 -12.91
N GLU A 60 2.75 16.69 -12.61
CA GLU A 60 3.09 17.70 -11.61
C GLU A 60 3.01 17.21 -10.15
N ASP A 61 2.27 16.13 -9.90
CA ASP A 61 2.09 15.54 -8.57
C ASP A 61 3.04 14.36 -8.32
N GLN A 62 3.93 14.05 -9.27
CA GLN A 62 4.77 12.86 -9.24
C GLN A 62 5.63 12.76 -7.97
N GLU A 63 6.33 13.84 -7.62
CA GLU A 63 7.17 13.89 -6.42
C GLU A 63 6.33 13.67 -5.15
N TYR A 64 5.20 14.39 -5.02
CA TYR A 64 4.28 14.26 -3.89
C TYR A 64 3.76 12.82 -3.73
N ALA A 65 3.29 12.21 -4.82
CA ALA A 65 2.80 10.84 -4.78
C ALA A 65 3.90 9.84 -4.38
N TYR A 66 5.13 10.01 -4.89
CA TYR A 66 6.26 9.15 -4.50
C TYR A 66 6.59 9.29 -3.02
N GLU A 67 6.66 10.50 -2.48
CA GLU A 67 6.92 10.73 -1.06
C GLU A 67 5.85 10.08 -0.16
N ARG A 68 4.58 10.24 -0.53
CA ARG A 68 3.45 9.67 0.21
C ARG A 68 3.46 8.14 0.14
N LEU A 69 3.63 7.56 -1.04
CA LEU A 69 3.74 6.10 -1.23
C LEU A 69 4.94 5.51 -0.49
N TYR A 70 6.08 6.20 -0.48
CA TYR A 70 7.28 5.77 0.23
C TYR A 70 7.12 5.84 1.75
N SER A 71 6.52 6.92 2.26
CA SER A 71 6.18 7.05 3.68
C SER A 71 5.25 5.92 4.13
N LEU A 72 4.21 5.65 3.33
CA LEU A 72 3.27 4.56 3.57
C LEU A 72 3.99 3.20 3.61
N PHE A 73 4.88 2.93 2.64
CA PHE A 73 5.66 1.69 2.58
C PHE A 73 6.47 1.47 3.85
N LYS A 74 7.20 2.49 4.31
CA LYS A 74 8.01 2.40 5.54
C LYS A 74 7.16 2.08 6.76
N SER A 75 6.01 2.74 6.91
CA SER A 75 5.12 2.51 8.06
C SER A 75 4.69 1.05 8.14
N HIS A 76 4.36 0.44 6.98
CA HIS A 76 3.98 -0.96 6.87
C HIS A 76 5.15 -1.92 7.09
N GLN A 77 6.35 -1.60 6.62
CA GLN A 77 7.55 -2.39 6.93
C GLN A 77 7.85 -2.41 8.44
N GLN A 78 7.78 -1.25 9.11
CA GLN A 78 8.03 -1.15 10.54
C GLN A 78 7.00 -1.93 11.37
N ARG A 79 5.72 -1.85 11.00
CA ARG A 79 4.64 -2.63 11.64
C ARG A 79 4.84 -4.15 11.47
N SER A 80 5.31 -4.60 10.31
CA SER A 80 5.61 -6.01 10.07
C SER A 80 6.88 -6.51 10.78
N GLY A 81 7.85 -5.63 11.08
CA GLY A 81 9.09 -5.99 11.77
C GLY A 81 8.96 -6.13 13.29
N ASN A 82 7.95 -5.49 13.88
CA ASN A 82 7.69 -5.51 15.33
C ASN A 82 6.64 -6.54 15.77
N ALA A 83 6.15 -7.41 14.87
CA ALA A 83 5.30 -8.52 15.24
C ALA A 83 6.13 -9.55 16.04
N THR A 84 6.27 -9.32 17.35
CA THR A 84 6.85 -10.32 18.27
C THR A 84 6.02 -11.59 18.12
N PRO A 85 6.63 -12.75 17.81
CA PRO A 85 5.89 -13.99 17.83
C PRO A 85 5.57 -14.25 19.30
N THR A 86 4.32 -14.01 19.71
CA THR A 86 3.79 -14.58 20.94
C THR A 86 3.66 -16.09 20.69
N VAL A 87 4.80 -16.79 20.73
CA VAL A 87 4.82 -18.22 20.94
C VAL A 87 4.29 -18.39 22.36
N SER A 88 3.01 -18.77 22.46
CA SER A 88 2.46 -19.34 23.68
C SER A 88 3.41 -20.44 24.13
N ALA A 89 4.10 -20.20 25.24
CA ALA A 89 4.84 -21.22 25.96
C ALA A 89 3.83 -22.16 26.62
N ASP A 90 3.14 -22.96 25.81
CA ASP A 90 2.27 -24.04 26.24
C ASP A 90 2.98 -25.36 25.96
N ARG A 91 3.88 -25.74 26.88
CA ARG A 91 4.32 -27.12 27.19
C ARG A 91 5.55 -27.08 28.09
N SER A 92 5.35 -26.87 29.38
CA SER A 92 6.27 -27.34 30.44
C SER A 92 5.52 -27.36 31.77
N ALA A 93 4.48 -28.20 31.83
CA ALA A 93 3.78 -28.50 33.08
C ALA A 93 3.27 -29.96 33.08
N GLU A 94 4.18 -30.92 32.94
CA GLU A 94 3.98 -32.34 33.30
C GLU A 94 5.33 -33.02 33.03
N ARG A 95 6.07 -33.64 33.94
CA ARG A 95 5.87 -34.10 35.32
C ARG A 95 7.24 -34.11 36.00
N SER A 96 7.34 -33.56 37.20
CA SER A 96 8.11 -34.22 38.27
C SER A 96 7.06 -34.71 39.26
N PRO A 97 7.12 -35.98 39.70
CA PRO A 97 7.68 -36.17 41.03
C PRO A 97 8.46 -37.48 41.23
N GLN A 98 9.39 -37.38 42.20
CA GLN A 98 10.09 -38.42 42.98
C GLN A 98 11.17 -39.25 42.27
#